data_AF-A0A8T4JCP9-F1
#
_entry.id   AF-A0A8T4JCP9-F1
#
_cell.length_a   1.000
_cell.length_b   1.000
_cell.length_c   1.000
_cell.angle_alpha   90.00
_cell.angle_beta   90.00
_cell.angle_gamma   90.00
#
_symmetry.space_group_name_H-M   'P 1'
#
loop_
_entity.id
_entity.type
_entity.pdbx_description
1 polymer ?
#
loop_
_entity_poly.entity_id
_entity_poly.type
_entity_poly.pdbx_seq_one_letter_code
_entity_poly.pdbx_strand_id
1 'polypeptide(L)' 'TPHDAMANGKGFGNTIRSINGSLECDGKNPAQVQSRVDTYQHFTQILGIDPGKDLSC' A
#
# COMPACT_ATOMS: atom_id res chain seq x y z
N THR A 1 1.00 11.98 4.72
CA THR A 1 -0.16 11.71 3.85
C THR A 1 0.20 10.63 2.83
N PRO A 2 -0.74 10.08 2.04
CA PRO A 2 -0.40 9.11 0.98
C PRO A 2 0.63 9.65 -0.03
N HIS A 3 0.52 10.92 -0.42
CA HIS A 3 1.48 11.55 -1.33
C HIS A 3 2.90 11.53 -0.75
N ASP A 4 3.08 11.99 0.49
CA ASP A 4 4.39 12.01 1.15
C ASP A 4 4.99 10.61 1.30
N ALA A 5 4.14 9.58 1.46
CA ALA A 5 4.61 8.20 1.59
C ALA A 5 5.25 7.71 0.29
N MET A 6 4.62 7.99 -0.85
CA MET A 6 5.16 7.59 -2.16
C MET A 6 6.33 8.47 -2.58
N ALA A 7 6.22 9.79 -2.44
CA ALA A 7 7.25 10.73 -2.87
C ALA A 7 8.57 10.61 -2.08
N ASN A 8 8.50 10.18 -0.81
CA ASN A 8 9.66 10.02 0.06
C ASN A 8 10.02 8.55 0.35
N GLY A 9 9.51 7.60 -0.43
CA GLY A 9 9.91 6.19 -0.33
C GLY A 9 9.56 5.48 0.97
N LYS A 10 8.47 5.88 1.65
CA LYS A 10 7.97 5.20 2.87
C LYS A 10 7.17 3.92 2.56
N GLY A 11 6.96 3.61 1.28
CA GLY A 11 6.25 2.40 0.83
C GLY A 11 4.74 2.53 0.78
N PHE A 12 4.12 1.63 -0.01
CA PHE A 12 2.68 1.64 -0.27
C PHE A 12 1.84 1.34 0.99
N GLY A 13 2.36 0.58 1.95
CA GLY A 13 1.68 0.28 3.21
C GLY A 13 1.34 1.52 4.04
N ASN A 14 2.16 2.58 3.93
CA ASN A 14 1.87 3.86 4.58
C ASN A 14 0.67 4.61 3.94
N THR A 15 0.36 4.33 2.67
CA THR A 15 -0.85 4.85 2.02
C THR A 15 -2.10 4.15 2.55
N ILE A 16 -2.06 2.81 2.66
CA ILE A 16 -3.13 2.01 3.28
C ILE A 16 -3.39 2.49 4.71
N ARG A 17 -2.29 2.67 5.48
CA ARG A 17 -2.36 3.16 6.86
C ARG A 17 -3.02 4.53 6.96
N SER A 18 -2.71 5.43 6.03
CA SER A 18 -3.27 6.79 6.01
C SER A 18 -4.75 6.84 5.59
N ILE A 19 -5.22 5.88 4.78
CA ILE A 19 -6.59 5.87 4.24
C ILE A 19 -7.55 5.17 5.21
N ASN A 20 -7.21 3.95 5.67
CA ASN A 20 -8.08 3.17 6.55
C ASN A 20 -7.29 2.28 7.53
N GLY A 21 -6.09 2.70 7.91
CA GLY A 21 -5.19 1.87 8.70
C GLY A 21 -5.71 1.49 10.07
N SER A 22 -6.56 2.31 10.67
CA SER A 22 -7.18 2.02 11.97
C SER A 22 -8.05 0.76 11.95
N LEU A 23 -8.57 0.36 10.79
CA LEU A 23 -9.45 -0.80 10.63
C LEU A 23 -8.79 -1.95 9.86
N GLU A 24 -7.76 -1.68 9.06
CA GLU A 24 -7.16 -2.68 8.17
C GLU A 24 -5.77 -3.14 8.61
N CYS A 25 -4.89 -2.21 9.01
CA CYS A 25 -3.49 -2.51 9.34
C CYS A 25 -3.35 -3.21 10.71
N ASP A 26 -2.12 -3.62 11.02
CA ASP A 26 -1.74 -4.26 12.30
C ASP A 26 -2.53 -5.55 12.56
N GLY A 27 -2.82 -6.29 11.48
CA GLY A 27 -3.51 -7.57 11.51
C GLY A 27 -5.04 -7.48 11.68
N LYS A 28 -5.63 -6.28 11.65
CA LYS A 28 -7.07 -6.10 11.86
C LYS A 28 -7.92 -6.57 10.69
N ASN A 29 -7.45 -6.37 9.46
CA ASN A 29 -8.08 -6.93 8.27
C ASN A 29 -7.04 -7.32 7.20
N PRO A 30 -6.33 -8.44 7.39
CA PRO A 30 -5.27 -8.87 6.47
C PRO A 30 -5.75 -9.08 5.04
N ALA A 31 -7.00 -9.54 4.86
CA ALA A 31 -7.58 -9.76 3.54
C ALA A 31 -7.74 -8.45 2.75
N GLN A 32 -8.19 -7.37 3.40
CA GLN A 32 -8.30 -6.05 2.75
C GLN A 32 -6.93 -5.46 2.43
N VAL A 33 -5.95 -5.60 3.32
CA VAL A 33 -4.57 -5.16 3.04
C VAL A 33 -4.03 -5.89 1.80
N GLN A 34 -4.16 -7.22 1.76
CA GLN A 34 -3.71 -8.01 0.61
C GLN A 34 -4.41 -7.60 -0.68
N SER A 35 -5.73 -7.42 -0.65
CA SER A 35 -6.49 -6.96 -1.82
C SER A 35 -5.98 -5.61 -2.37
N ARG A 36 -5.61 -4.68 -1.48
CA ARG A 36 -5.00 -3.40 -1.89
C ARG A 36 -3.61 -3.57 -2.47
N VAL A 37 -2.78 -4.43 -1.87
CA VAL A 37 -1.43 -4.75 -2.37
C VAL A 37 -1.51 -5.38 -3.76
N ASP A 38 -2.38 -6.36 -3.96
CA ASP A 38 -2.56 -7.04 -5.25
C ASP A 38 -3.00 -6.04 -6.33
N THR A 39 -3.95 -5.16 -6.00
CA THR A 39 -4.43 -4.11 -6.92
C THR A 39 -3.31 -3.13 -7.27
N TYR A 40 -2.51 -2.71 -6.29
CA TYR A 40 -1.38 -1.82 -6.50
C TYR A 40 -0.31 -2.46 -7.39
N GLN A 41 0.04 -3.73 -7.13
CA GLN A 41 0.98 -4.49 -7.95
C GLN A 41 0.49 -4.66 -9.40
N HIS A 42 -0.80 -4.88 -9.59
CA HIS A 42 -1.39 -4.93 -10.92
C HIS A 42 -1.24 -3.61 -11.67
N PHE A 43 -1.49 -2.48 -11.00
CA PHE A 43 -1.30 -1.17 -11.62
C PHE A 43 0.17 -0.86 -11.92
N THR A 44 1.10 -1.23 -11.05
CA THR A 44 2.54 -1.03 -11.31
C THR A 44 3.01 -1.89 -12.49
N GLN A 45 2.47 -3.10 -12.64
CA GLN A 45 2.72 -3.95 -13.82
C GLN A 45 2.21 -3.30 -15.11
N ILE A 46 0.97 -2.79 -15.12
CA ILE A 46 0.40 -2.09 -16.29
C ILE A 46 1.27 -0.88 -16.68
N LEU A 47 1.75 -0.14 -15.69
CA LEU A 47 2.57 1.06 -15.91
C LEU A 47 4.05 0.75 -16.18
N GLY A 48 4.48 -0.51 -16.08
CA GLY A 48 5.87 -0.92 -16.28
C GLY A 48 6.84 -0.33 -15.25
N ILE A 49 6.37 -0.08 -14.02
CA ILE A 49 7.17 0.47 -12.92
C ILE A 49 7.36 -0.54 -11.79
N ASP A 50 8.42 -0.38 -11.02
CA ASP A 50 8.67 -1.17 -9.81
C ASP A 50 7.70 -0.72 -8.68
N PRO A 51 6.97 -1.64 -8.02
CA PRO A 51 6.06 -1.32 -6.90
C PRO A 51 6.78 -0.84 -5.63
N GLY A 52 8.09 -1.05 -5.52
CA GLY A 52 8.88 -0.71 -4.35
C GLY A 52 8.72 -1.71 -3.20
N LYS A 53 9.11 -1.26 -2.02
CA LYS A 53 9.13 -2.03 -0.77
C LYS A 53 8.04 -1.54 0.19
N ASP A 54 7.89 -2.24 1.32
CA ASP A 54 6.96 -1.90 2.40
C ASP A 54 5.52 -1.72 1.89
N LEU A 55 5.05 -2.71 1.13
CA LEU A 55 3.73 -2.69 0.48
C LEU A 55 2.58 -2.91 1.47
N SER A 56 2.84 -3.65 2.55
CA SER A 56 1.84 -3.99 3.56
C SER A 56 1.89 -3.05 4.76
N CYS A 57 0.77 -2.97 5.46
CA CYS A 57 0.65 -2.59 6.85
C CYS A 57 -0.15 -3.71 7.57
#